data_AF-A0A820SBR9-F1
#
_entry.id   AF-A0A820SBR9-F1
#
_cell.length_a   1.000
_cell.length_b   1.000
_cell.length_c   1.000
_cell.angle_alpha   90.00
_cell.angle_beta   90.00
_cell.angle_gamma   90.00
#
_symmetry.space_group_name_H-M   'P 1'
#
loop_
_entity.id
_entity.type
_entity.pdbx_description
1 polymer ?
#
loop_
_entity_poly.entity_id
_entity_poly.type
_entity_poly.pdbx_seq_one_letter_code
_entity_poly.pdbx_strand_id
1 'polypeptide(L)'
;DHLLSIGQRGKLLSEFFRPLGLAFDEISERLFVCDEGNNRVTIFNSDFTTTELVHSKIGFHGPYDILLLKDGHILISEHRAHRLQII
;
A
#
# COMPACT_ATOMS: atom_id res chain seq x y z
N ASP A 1 -2.18 25.87 -3.94
CA ASP A 1 -2.87 25.58 -2.67
C ASP A 1 -2.68 24.14 -2.26
N HIS A 2 -2.51 23.89 -0.97
CA HIS A 2 -2.47 22.55 -0.39
C HIS A 2 -3.91 22.09 -0.15
N LEU A 3 -4.26 20.87 -0.56
CA LEU A 3 -5.63 20.36 -0.50
C LEU A 3 -5.89 19.54 0.77
N LEU A 4 -5.04 18.54 1.05
CA LEU A 4 -5.21 17.61 2.15
C LEU A 4 -3.87 16.93 2.48
N SER A 5 -3.69 16.58 3.75
CA SER A 5 -2.65 15.65 4.22
C SER A 5 -3.32 14.56 5.03
N ILE A 6 -2.95 13.30 4.78
CA ILE A 6 -3.46 12.14 5.51
C ILE A 6 -2.29 11.38 6.12
N GLY A 7 -2.50 10.91 7.36
CA GLY A 7 -1.54 10.12 8.11
C GLY A 7 -0.43 10.93 8.76
N GLN A 8 0.31 10.24 9.61
CA GLN A 8 1.44 10.77 10.38
C GLN A 8 2.48 9.66 10.56
N ARG A 9 3.67 10.01 11.04
CA ARG A 9 4.70 9.01 11.31
C ARG A 9 4.24 8.06 12.42
N GLY A 10 4.26 6.75 12.17
CA GLY A 10 3.95 5.76 13.18
C GLY A 10 3.70 4.36 12.61
N LYS A 11 3.01 3.53 13.39
CA LYS A 11 2.77 2.10 13.07
C LYS A 11 1.30 1.70 13.13
N LEU A 12 0.43 2.55 13.67
CA LEU A 12 -1.00 2.31 13.67
C LEU A 12 -1.54 2.28 12.24
N LEU A 13 -2.75 1.76 12.05
CA LEU A 13 -3.28 1.43 10.73
C LEU A 13 -3.37 2.64 9.77
N SER A 14 -3.63 3.83 10.31
CA SER A 14 -3.69 5.10 9.59
C SER A 14 -2.41 5.94 9.69
N GLU A 15 -1.33 5.37 10.26
CA GLU A 15 -0.01 5.99 10.33
C GLU A 15 0.92 5.37 9.28
N PHE A 16 2.04 6.02 8.98
CA PHE A 16 2.99 5.55 7.97
C PHE A 16 4.42 5.64 8.47
N PHE A 17 5.28 4.78 7.91
CA PHE A 17 6.71 4.91 8.05
C PHE A 17 7.38 4.61 6.70
N ARG A 18 7.74 5.67 5.97
CA ARG A 18 8.23 5.61 4.57
C ARG A 18 7.17 5.00 3.63
N PRO A 19 6.04 5.70 3.39
CA PRO A 19 5.11 5.33 2.33
C PRO A 19 5.76 5.66 0.96
N LEU A 20 5.96 4.66 0.10
CA LEU A 20 6.77 4.81 -1.13
C LEU A 20 5.95 4.59 -2.41
N GLY A 21 5.25 3.46 -2.49
CA GLY A 21 4.45 3.07 -3.66
C GLY A 21 2.97 3.34 -3.46
N LEU A 22 2.29 3.76 -4.53
CA LEU A 22 0.86 4.03 -4.53
C LEU A 22 0.21 3.43 -5.78
N ALA A 23 -0.99 2.87 -5.63
CA ALA A 23 -1.84 2.53 -6.76
C ALA A 23 -3.31 2.79 -6.44
N PHE A 24 -4.07 3.28 -7.41
CA PHE A 24 -5.48 3.58 -7.24
C PHE A 24 -6.31 2.70 -8.18
N ASP A 25 -7.26 1.97 -7.62
CA ASP A 25 -8.29 1.26 -8.37
C ASP A 25 -9.50 2.18 -8.53
N GLU A 26 -9.68 2.71 -9.74
CA GLU A 26 -10.80 3.59 -10.07
C GLU A 26 -12.16 2.88 -10.00
N ILE A 27 -12.21 1.56 -10.17
CA ILE A 27 -13.47 0.81 -10.20
C ILE A 27 -13.99 0.58 -8.79
N SER A 28 -13.11 0.17 -7.87
CA SER A 28 -13.48 -0.06 -6.46
C SER A 28 -13.27 1.14 -5.56
N GLU A 29 -12.73 2.24 -6.11
CA GLU A 29 -12.41 3.48 -5.40
C GLU A 29 -11.44 3.23 -4.22
N ARG A 30 -10.41 2.41 -4.45
CA ARG A 30 -9.45 1.99 -3.43
C ARG A 30 -8.03 2.47 -3.74
N LEU A 31 -7.40 3.12 -2.76
CA LEU A 31 -6.00 3.51 -2.79
C LEU A 31 -5.15 2.51 -2.00
N PHE A 32 -4.18 1.91 -2.66
CA PHE A 32 -3.19 1.03 -2.05
C PHE A 32 -1.89 1.80 -1.79
N VAL A 33 -1.29 1.59 -0.62
CA VAL A 33 -0.08 2.29 -0.18
C VAL A 33 0.95 1.29 0.32
N CYS A 34 2.12 1.22 -0.33
CA CYS A 34 3.28 0.50 0.19
C CYS A 34 3.92 1.28 1.34
N ASP A 35 3.64 0.85 2.57
CA ASP A 35 4.19 1.42 3.79
C ASP A 35 5.45 0.63 4.19
N GLU A 36 6.55 0.96 3.51
CA GLU A 36 7.76 0.14 3.45
C GLU A 36 8.40 -0.06 4.81
N GLY A 37 8.48 0.97 5.65
CA GLY A 37 9.03 0.88 6.99
C GLY A 37 8.17 0.11 7.98
N ASN A 38 6.89 -0.07 7.68
CA ASN A 38 6.02 -0.96 8.45
C ASN A 38 5.85 -2.35 7.80
N ASN A 39 6.54 -2.62 6.69
CA ASN A 39 6.48 -3.89 5.96
C ASN A 39 5.04 -4.33 5.66
N ARG A 40 4.22 -3.41 5.15
CA ARG A 40 2.81 -3.66 4.84
C ARG A 40 2.35 -2.90 3.60
N VAL A 41 1.19 -3.30 3.09
CA VAL A 41 0.43 -2.51 2.12
C VAL A 41 -0.94 -2.20 2.74
N THR A 42 -1.27 -0.91 2.85
CA THR A 42 -2.54 -0.43 3.41
C THR A 42 -3.48 -0.03 2.29
N ILE A 43 -4.78 -0.28 2.45
CA ILE A 43 -5.85 0.07 1.51
C ILE A 43 -6.69 1.18 2.12
N PHE A 44 -6.98 2.23 1.37
CA PHE A 44 -7.89 3.31 1.71
C PHE A 44 -9.07 3.37 0.75
N ASN A 45 -10.24 3.81 1.23
CA ASN A 45 -11.32 4.25 0.33
C ASN A 45 -10.97 5.61 -0.31
N SER A 46 -11.72 6.02 -1.33
CA SER A 46 -11.57 7.33 -2.00
C SER A 46 -11.75 8.54 -1.09
N ASP A 47 -12.42 8.38 0.05
CA ASP A 47 -12.56 9.40 1.10
C ASP A 47 -11.38 9.42 2.11
N PHE A 48 -10.42 8.51 1.95
CA PHE A 48 -9.26 8.33 2.80
C PHE A 48 -9.55 7.96 4.27
N THR A 49 -10.73 7.43 4.60
CA THR A 49 -11.14 7.15 5.99
C THR A 49 -10.94 5.70 6.43
N THR A 50 -11.29 4.75 5.58
CA THR A 50 -11.19 3.32 5.91
C THR A 50 -9.78 2.85 5.66
N THR A 51 -9.26 2.00 6.55
CA THR A 51 -7.95 1.39 6.37
C THR A 51 -8.03 -0.12 6.54
N GLU A 52 -7.57 -0.85 5.54
CA GLU A 52 -7.43 -2.31 5.57
C GLU A 52 -5.99 -2.68 5.20
N LEU A 53 -5.59 -3.94 5.42
CA LEU A 53 -4.27 -4.42 5.00
C LEU A 53 -4.44 -5.43 3.88
N VAL A 54 -3.58 -5.34 2.87
CA VAL A 54 -3.39 -6.44 1.93
C VAL A 54 -2.81 -7.63 2.70
N HIS A 55 -3.46 -8.78 2.56
CA HIS A 55 -2.99 -10.01 3.19
C HIS A 55 -1.96 -10.71 2.30
N SER A 56 -0.77 -10.98 2.85
CA SER A 56 0.25 -11.81 2.22
C SER A 56 0.47 -13.09 3.02
N LYS A 57 0.42 -14.25 2.34
CA LYS A 57 0.70 -15.56 2.97
C LYS A 57 2.12 -15.66 3.53
N ILE A 58 3.07 -14.93 2.94
CA ILE A 58 4.50 -14.98 3.28
C ILE A 58 4.99 -13.67 3.90
N GLY A 59 4.07 -12.76 4.26
CA GLY A 59 4.38 -11.40 4.70
C GLY A 59 4.99 -10.53 3.59
N PHE A 60 5.29 -9.28 3.92
CA PHE A 60 6.04 -8.37 3.07
C PHE A 60 7.38 -8.01 3.70
N HIS A 61 8.38 -7.73 2.86
CA HIS A 61 9.72 -7.34 3.28
C HIS A 61 10.25 -6.20 2.39
N GLY A 62 10.05 -4.98 2.86
CA GLY A 62 10.41 -3.78 2.13
C GLY A 62 9.57 -3.56 0.86
N PRO A 63 8.21 -3.60 0.92
CA PRO A 63 7.36 -3.31 -0.23
C PRO A 63 7.65 -1.87 -0.69
N TYR A 64 8.05 -1.71 -1.94
CA TYR A 64 8.57 -0.46 -2.46
C TYR A 64 7.59 0.20 -3.43
N ASP A 65 7.18 -0.54 -4.47
CA ASP A 65 6.23 -0.08 -5.49
C ASP A 65 5.16 -1.14 -5.77
N ILE A 66 4.01 -0.71 -6.30
CA ILE A 66 2.81 -1.54 -6.51
C ILE A 66 2.16 -1.24 -7.88
N LEU A 67 1.71 -2.30 -8.54
CA LEU A 67 0.95 -2.25 -9.78
C LEU A 67 -0.35 -3.06 -9.66
N LEU A 68 -1.46 -2.49 -10.09
CA LEU A 68 -2.71 -3.22 -10.25
C LEU A 68 -2.74 -3.87 -11.64
N LEU A 69 -2.96 -5.18 -11.68
CA LEU A 69 -3.07 -5.94 -12.91
C LEU A 69 -4.53 -6.01 -13.36
N LYS A 70 -4.74 -6.13 -14.68
CA LYS A 70 -6.09 -6.13 -15.27
C LYS A 70 -6.95 -7.32 -14.87
N ASP A 71 -6.33 -8.39 -14.39
CA ASP A 71 -6.99 -9.60 -13.90
C ASP A 71 -7.36 -9.52 -12.41
N GLY A 72 -7.14 -8.37 -11.77
CA GLY A 72 -7.47 -8.12 -10.37
C GLY A 72 -6.37 -8.48 -9.38
N HIS A 73 -5.25 -9.04 -9.85
CA HIS A 73 -4.08 -9.26 -9.00
C HIS A 73 -3.31 -7.96 -8.78
N ILE A 74 -2.48 -7.95 -7.74
CA ILE A 74 -1.53 -6.87 -7.47
C ILE A 74 -0.10 -7.40 -7.55
N LEU A 75 0.79 -6.63 -8.16
CA LEU A 75 2.21 -6.93 -8.25
C LEU A 75 2.98 -5.93 -7.40
N ILE A 76 3.77 -6.41 -6.45
CA ILE A 76 4.53 -5.59 -5.51
C ILE A 76 6.02 -5.89 -5.67
N SER A 77 6.84 -4.85 -5.71
CA SER A 77 8.29 -4.98 -5.64
C SER A 77 8.78 -4.94 -4.19
N GLU A 78 9.59 -5.92 -3.79
CA GLU A 78 10.09 -6.05 -2.40
C GLU A 78 11.61 -6.00 -2.38
N HIS A 79 12.16 -4.79 -2.25
CA HIS A 79 13.59 -4.56 -2.43
C HIS A 79 14.46 -5.23 -1.35
N ARG A 80 13.95 -5.44 -0.13
CA ARG A 80 14.68 -6.14 0.95
C ARG A 80 14.60 -7.65 0.82
N ALA A 81 13.57 -8.18 0.15
CA ALA A 81 13.44 -9.60 -0.12
C ALA A 81 13.97 -10.02 -1.50
N HIS A 82 14.46 -9.08 -2.32
CA HIS A 82 14.97 -9.34 -3.67
C HIS A 82 13.96 -10.09 -4.55
N ARG A 83 12.67 -9.80 -4.40
CA ARG A 83 11.61 -10.48 -5.12
C ARG A 83 10.53 -9.52 -5.61
N LEU A 84 9.74 -10.03 -6.54
CA LEU A 84 8.42 -9.51 -6.85
C LEU A 84 7.40 -10.48 -6.25
N GLN A 85 6.32 -9.97 -5.67
CA GLN A 85 5.23 -10.78 -5.18
C GLN A 85 3.94 -10.40 -5.92
N ILE A 86 3.23 -11.42 -6.41
CA ILE A 86 1.88 -11.29 -6.97
C ILE A 86 0.90 -11.79 -5.89
N ILE A 87 -0.15 -11.02 -5.64
CA ILE A 87 -1.24 -11.35 -4.70
C ILE A 87 -2.57 -11.28 -5.43
#